data_AF-A0A841R3L5-F1
#
_entry.id   AF-A0A841R3L5-F1
#
_cell.length_a   1.000
_cell.length_b   1.000
_cell.length_c   1.000
_cell.angle_alpha   90.00
_cell.angle_beta   90.00
_cell.angle_gamma   90.00
#
_symmetry.space_group_name_H-M   'P 1'
#
loop_
_entity.id
_entity.type
_entity.pdbx_description
1 polymer ?
#
loop_
_entity_poly.entity_id
_entity_poly.type
_entity_poly.pdbx_seq_one_letter_code
_entity_poly.pdbx_strand_id
1 'polypeptide(L)'
;MKHHLLVIFCIFSVTALFSQEEVLKISDNKVQIQGDLEVNGWIEDIMGLIIPVGSIMPFAGDSIPDGWLLCDGAAVSRNDYQRLFSVINIMYGEGDSSFTFNVPDLRGVFLRGAGQNGSMKNANGINYDGGMTGNEIEDQIQGHKHEVTHDHESIDTSTNNLYYGISISGDIHFSTSTLPMLGSPNEPYPPMTDFERHIHTLDLPPITVDSEVPKDDKANGEPRTGDETAPASVSVNYIIKY
;
A
#
# COMPACT_ATOMS: atom_id res chain seq x y z
N MET A 1 51.41 -73.47 -49.92
CA MET A 1 50.81 -72.11 -49.83
C MET A 1 49.97 -72.08 -48.56
N LYS A 2 50.33 -71.16 -47.66
CA LYS A 2 49.86 -71.12 -46.26
C LYS A 2 48.47 -70.52 -46.21
N HIS A 3 47.52 -71.18 -45.55
CA HIS A 3 46.23 -70.58 -45.21
C HIS A 3 45.67 -71.11 -43.89
N HIS A 4 45.19 -70.15 -43.09
CA HIS A 4 44.21 -70.26 -42.00
C HIS A 4 44.76 -70.82 -40.67
N LEU A 5 44.52 -70.24 -39.50
CA LEU A 5 43.48 -69.32 -39.06
C LEU A 5 44.03 -68.54 -37.85
N LEU A 6 44.34 -67.25 -38.02
CA LEU A 6 44.63 -66.36 -36.90
C LEU A 6 43.27 -65.98 -36.30
N VAL A 7 42.88 -66.65 -35.20
CA VAL A 7 41.79 -66.18 -34.34
C VAL A 7 42.29 -64.89 -33.71
N ILE A 8 41.98 -63.77 -34.35
CA ILE A 8 42.05 -62.45 -33.74
C ILE A 8 41.04 -62.52 -32.60
N PHE A 9 41.54 -62.76 -31.40
CA PHE A 9 40.89 -62.36 -30.18
C PHE A 9 40.59 -60.89 -30.37
N CYS A 10 39.35 -60.59 -30.74
CA CYS A 10 38.81 -59.25 -30.69
C CYS A 10 38.68 -58.91 -29.21
N ILE A 11 39.83 -58.67 -28.56
CA ILE A 11 39.95 -57.82 -27.39
C ILE A 11 39.86 -56.39 -27.96
N PHE A 12 38.74 -56.10 -28.63
CA PHE A 12 38.09 -54.84 -28.39
C PHE A 12 37.72 -54.93 -26.92
N SER A 13 38.62 -54.43 -26.08
CA SER A 13 38.30 -54.15 -24.70
C SER A 13 37.03 -53.31 -24.76
N VAL A 14 35.91 -53.91 -24.37
CA VAL A 14 34.65 -53.24 -24.08
C VAL A 14 34.87 -52.45 -22.78
N THR A 15 35.80 -51.50 -22.85
CA THR A 15 36.11 -50.47 -21.86
C THR A 15 36.15 -49.18 -22.68
N ALA A 16 35.10 -48.40 -22.84
CA ALA A 16 33.90 -48.28 -22.04
C ALA A 16 32.72 -47.96 -22.97
N LEU A 17 31.74 -48.87 -23.01
CA LEU A 17 30.37 -48.51 -23.39
C LEU A 17 29.55 -48.34 -22.10
N PHE A 18 30.10 -47.58 -21.15
CA PHE A 18 29.39 -47.13 -19.95
C PHE A 18 29.67 -45.63 -19.79
N SER A 19 29.10 -44.85 -20.70
CA SER A 19 28.55 -43.57 -20.29
C SER A 19 27.07 -43.81 -20.00
N GLN A 20 26.77 -44.56 -18.94
CA GLN A 20 25.49 -44.32 -18.29
C GLN A 20 25.72 -43.03 -17.51
N GLU A 21 25.22 -41.91 -18.02
CA GLU A 21 24.88 -40.81 -17.13
C GLU A 21 23.97 -41.43 -16.07
N GLU A 22 24.48 -41.55 -14.86
CA GLU A 22 23.76 -42.16 -13.77
C GLU A 22 22.66 -41.18 -13.36
N VAL A 23 21.50 -41.30 -14.02
CA VAL A 23 20.36 -40.38 -13.91
C VAL A 23 19.78 -40.34 -12.50
N LEU A 24 20.02 -41.36 -11.68
CA LEU A 24 19.58 -41.45 -10.29
C LEU A 24 20.69 -42.04 -9.42
N LYS A 25 21.19 -41.26 -8.45
CA LYS A 25 22.13 -41.71 -7.42
C LYS A 25 21.45 -41.69 -6.06
N ILE A 26 21.58 -42.78 -5.31
CA ILE A 26 21.14 -42.85 -3.91
C ILE A 26 22.36 -43.20 -3.06
N SER A 27 22.85 -42.25 -2.27
CA SER A 27 23.99 -42.43 -1.37
C SER A 27 23.93 -41.44 -0.22
N ASP A 28 24.45 -41.80 0.95
CA ASP A 28 24.65 -40.90 2.09
C ASP A 28 23.44 -40.00 2.41
N ASN A 29 22.28 -40.61 2.62
CA ASN A 29 21.00 -39.93 2.90
C ASN A 29 20.55 -38.92 1.81
N LYS A 30 21.06 -39.07 0.59
CA LYS A 30 20.77 -38.17 -0.52
C LYS A 30 20.25 -38.96 -1.71
N VAL A 31 19.19 -38.42 -2.33
CA VAL A 31 18.73 -38.82 -3.66
C VAL A 31 19.14 -37.73 -4.63
N GLN A 32 19.92 -38.06 -5.65
CA GLN A 32 20.35 -37.13 -6.69
C GLN A 32 19.80 -37.59 -8.03
N ILE A 33 19.07 -36.73 -8.72
CA ILE A 33 18.57 -36.99 -10.07
C ILE A 33 19.31 -36.08 -11.03
N GLN A 34 19.93 -36.66 -12.05
CA GLN A 34 20.60 -35.93 -13.12
C GLN A 34 19.63 -35.84 -14.30
N GLY A 35 18.70 -34.89 -14.21
CA GLY A 35 17.59 -34.70 -15.15
C GLY A 35 16.36 -34.11 -14.44
N ASP A 36 15.23 -34.09 -15.14
CA ASP A 36 13.96 -33.65 -14.57
C ASP A 36 13.43 -34.68 -13.57
N LEU A 37 12.92 -34.21 -12.43
CA LEU A 37 12.17 -35.01 -11.47
C LEU A 37 10.68 -34.70 -11.62
N GLU A 38 9.91 -35.66 -12.12
CA GLU A 38 8.44 -35.58 -12.14
C GLU A 38 7.89 -36.24 -10.86
N VAL A 39 7.21 -35.46 -10.01
CA VAL A 39 6.59 -35.95 -8.77
C VAL A 39 5.07 -35.85 -8.88
N ASN A 40 4.38 -36.98 -8.77
CA ASN A 40 2.94 -37.03 -8.63
C ASN A 40 2.55 -36.95 -7.14
N GLY A 41 2.67 -35.75 -6.57
CA GLY A 41 2.39 -35.49 -5.15
C GLY A 41 3.14 -34.28 -4.59
N TRP A 42 3.04 -34.09 -3.27
CA TRP A 42 3.72 -33.01 -2.56
C TRP A 42 5.13 -33.42 -2.18
N ILE A 43 6.09 -32.50 -2.32
CA ILE A 43 7.43 -32.62 -1.76
C ILE A 43 7.41 -31.97 -0.38
N GLU A 44 7.65 -32.74 0.67
CA GLU A 44 7.84 -32.22 2.02
C GLU A 44 9.29 -31.77 2.21
N ASP A 45 9.51 -30.46 2.26
CA ASP A 45 10.79 -29.91 2.64
C ASP A 45 10.93 -29.86 4.17
N ILE A 46 11.47 -30.95 4.72
CA ILE A 46 11.73 -31.09 6.15
C ILE A 46 12.74 -30.02 6.64
N MET A 47 13.62 -29.51 5.76
CA MET A 47 14.70 -28.59 6.14
C MET A 47 14.37 -27.11 5.90
N GLY A 48 13.24 -26.77 5.29
CA GLY A 48 12.90 -25.37 4.95
C GLY A 48 13.93 -24.72 4.02
N LEU A 49 14.59 -25.52 3.19
CA LEU A 49 15.59 -25.09 2.21
C LEU A 49 14.96 -24.48 0.95
N ILE A 50 13.71 -24.86 0.64
CA ILE A 50 12.93 -24.33 -0.47
C ILE A 50 12.34 -22.97 -0.08
N ILE A 51 11.72 -22.89 1.10
CA ILE A 51 11.21 -21.65 1.68
C ILE A 51 11.75 -21.52 3.10
N PRO A 52 12.62 -20.53 3.36
CA PRO A 52 13.18 -20.32 4.69
C PRO A 52 12.10 -20.10 5.74
N VAL A 53 12.28 -20.68 6.92
CA VAL A 53 11.44 -20.39 8.10
C VAL A 53 11.50 -18.89 8.42
N GLY A 54 10.35 -18.32 8.76
CA GLY A 54 10.16 -16.88 8.94
C GLY A 54 9.79 -16.12 7.65
N SER A 55 9.76 -16.79 6.49
CA SER A 55 9.28 -16.19 5.25
C SER A 55 7.78 -15.91 5.34
N ILE A 56 7.39 -14.70 4.94
CA ILE A 56 5.99 -14.26 4.88
C ILE A 56 5.54 -14.26 3.43
N MET A 57 4.36 -14.82 3.17
CA MET A 57 3.77 -14.85 1.83
C MET A 57 2.29 -14.42 1.84
N PRO A 58 1.84 -13.71 0.78
CA PRO A 58 0.42 -13.52 0.55
C PRO A 58 -0.24 -14.86 0.20
N PHE A 59 -1.44 -15.09 0.74
CA PHE A 59 -2.20 -16.32 0.59
C PHE A 59 -3.68 -16.01 0.38
N ALA A 60 -4.22 -16.46 -0.75
CA ALA A 60 -5.61 -16.19 -1.14
C ALA A 60 -6.62 -17.20 -0.59
N GLY A 61 -6.18 -18.22 0.16
CA GLY A 61 -7.07 -19.24 0.74
C GLY A 61 -7.42 -18.97 2.19
N ASP A 62 -8.50 -19.59 2.65
CA ASP A 62 -8.96 -19.52 4.05
C ASP A 62 -8.36 -20.62 4.94
N SER A 63 -8.13 -21.81 4.36
CA SER A 63 -7.52 -22.94 5.08
C SER A 63 -6.00 -22.84 5.03
N ILE A 64 -5.39 -22.55 6.17
CA ILE A 64 -3.94 -22.40 6.29
C ILE A 64 -3.26 -23.77 6.06
N PRO A 65 -2.33 -23.89 5.09
CA PRO A 65 -1.65 -25.15 4.82
C PRO A 65 -0.71 -25.56 5.96
N ASP A 66 -0.45 -26.86 6.07
CA ASP A 66 0.51 -27.39 7.05
C ASP A 66 1.90 -26.76 6.87
N GLY A 67 2.55 -26.46 7.99
CA GLY A 67 3.85 -25.79 8.00
C GLY A 67 3.77 -24.27 7.83
N TRP A 68 2.56 -23.68 7.91
CA TRP A 68 2.33 -22.25 7.91
C TRP A 68 1.46 -21.80 9.07
N LEU A 69 1.71 -20.61 9.60
CA LEU A 69 0.85 -19.92 10.55
C LEU A 69 0.27 -18.67 9.89
N LEU A 70 -0.94 -18.27 10.31
CA LEU A 70 -1.52 -17.00 9.91
C LEU A 70 -0.78 -15.85 10.63
N CYS A 71 -0.58 -14.72 9.94
CA CYS A 71 -0.04 -13.49 10.53
C CYS A 71 -1.17 -12.63 11.12
N ASP A 72 -1.76 -13.08 12.23
CA ASP A 72 -2.89 -12.46 12.93
C ASP A 72 -2.57 -11.96 14.35
N GLY A 73 -1.29 -11.91 14.72
CA GLY A 73 -0.83 -11.50 16.05
C GLY A 73 -0.97 -12.57 17.14
N ALA A 74 -1.36 -13.81 16.81
CA ALA A 74 -1.55 -14.85 17.81
C ALA A 74 -0.26 -15.19 18.61
N ALA A 75 -0.43 -15.47 19.90
CA ALA A 75 0.63 -16.04 20.72
C ALA A 75 0.72 -17.55 20.48
N VAL A 76 1.91 -18.02 20.08
CA VAL A 76 2.17 -19.42 19.72
C VAL A 76 3.29 -20.02 20.56
N SER A 77 3.28 -21.35 20.71
CA SER A 77 4.21 -22.11 21.56
C SER A 77 5.64 -22.10 21.04
N ARG A 78 6.61 -21.72 21.89
CA ARG A 78 8.04 -21.80 21.58
C ARG A 78 8.49 -23.24 21.35
N ASN A 79 7.86 -24.22 22.01
CA ASN A 79 8.21 -25.63 21.90
C ASN A 79 7.69 -26.26 20.61
N ASP A 80 6.51 -25.86 20.15
CA ASP A 80 5.91 -26.41 18.94
C ASP A 80 6.49 -25.73 17.68
N TYR A 81 6.89 -24.45 17.81
CA TYR A 81 7.41 -23.63 16.70
C TYR A 81 8.86 -23.16 16.95
N GLN A 82 9.73 -24.07 17.43
CA GLN A 82 11.12 -23.76 17.81
C GLN A 82 11.94 -23.11 16.69
N ARG A 83 11.76 -23.57 15.45
CA ARG A 83 12.48 -23.06 14.29
C ARG A 83 12.07 -21.62 13.99
N LEU A 84 10.77 -21.33 14.01
CA LEU A 84 10.27 -19.98 13.84
C LEU A 84 10.74 -19.06 14.97
N PHE A 85 10.64 -19.50 16.21
CA PHE A 85 11.12 -18.74 17.37
C PHE A 85 12.62 -18.42 17.26
N SER A 86 13.42 -19.34 16.74
CA SER A 86 14.86 -19.10 16.53
C SER A 86 15.17 -18.02 15.48
N VAL A 87 14.22 -17.74 14.57
CA VAL A 87 14.37 -16.74 13.51
C VAL A 87 13.79 -15.39 13.92
N ILE A 88 12.55 -15.35 14.40
CA ILE A 88 11.85 -14.08 14.69
C ILE A 88 11.88 -13.68 16.16
N ASN A 89 12.20 -14.62 17.05
CA ASN A 89 12.24 -14.42 18.50
C ASN A 89 10.94 -13.76 19.00
N ILE A 90 11.06 -12.72 19.83
CA ILE A 90 9.96 -11.93 20.39
C ILE A 90 9.69 -10.63 19.62
N MET A 91 10.14 -10.53 18.35
CA MET A 91 10.08 -9.28 17.58
C MET A 91 8.66 -8.71 17.45
N TYR A 92 7.65 -9.58 17.41
CA TYR A 92 6.23 -9.19 17.29
C TYR A 92 5.46 -9.31 18.60
N GLY A 93 6.17 -9.50 19.72
CA GLY A 93 5.60 -9.63 21.06
C GLY A 93 6.15 -10.84 21.82
N GLU A 94 6.29 -10.67 23.14
CA GLU A 94 6.83 -11.70 24.04
C GLU A 94 5.88 -12.85 24.36
N GLY A 95 4.62 -12.77 23.94
CA GLY A 95 3.57 -13.68 24.38
C GLY A 95 3.35 -13.60 25.89
N ASP A 96 3.46 -14.74 26.57
CA ASP A 96 3.42 -14.92 28.03
C ASP A 96 4.80 -14.77 28.71
N SER A 97 5.79 -14.24 27.99
CA SER A 97 7.19 -14.06 28.38
C SER A 97 7.96 -15.35 28.69
N SER A 98 7.31 -16.52 28.71
CA SER A 98 7.92 -17.78 29.16
C SER A 98 7.90 -18.86 28.09
N PHE A 99 6.71 -19.23 27.63
CA PHE A 99 6.48 -20.39 26.78
C PHE A 99 5.98 -20.05 25.39
N THR A 100 5.58 -18.80 25.16
CA THR A 100 5.00 -18.35 23.89
C THR A 100 5.74 -17.13 23.33
N PHE A 101 5.47 -16.85 22.07
CA PHE A 101 5.90 -15.64 21.35
C PHE A 101 4.81 -15.29 20.34
N ASN A 102 4.75 -14.04 19.91
CA ASN A 102 3.72 -13.61 18.96
C ASN A 102 4.22 -13.75 17.51
N VAL A 103 3.33 -14.19 16.64
CA VAL A 103 3.49 -14.00 15.19
C VAL A 103 3.15 -12.56 14.81
N PRO A 104 3.55 -12.06 13.62
CA PRO A 104 3.15 -10.73 13.15
C PRO A 104 1.62 -10.59 13.08
N ASP A 105 1.10 -9.38 13.30
CA ASP A 105 -0.27 -9.02 12.91
C ASP A 105 -0.21 -8.16 11.65
N LEU A 106 -0.57 -8.74 10.50
CA LEU A 106 -0.48 -8.06 9.20
C LEU A 106 -1.84 -7.73 8.60
N ARG A 107 -2.90 -7.78 9.42
CA ARG A 107 -4.26 -7.49 8.96
C ARG A 107 -4.42 -5.98 8.80
N GLY A 108 -4.89 -5.56 7.63
CA GLY A 108 -5.21 -4.15 7.36
C GLY A 108 -3.99 -3.23 7.21
N VAL A 109 -2.77 -3.78 7.15
CA VAL A 109 -1.53 -3.00 6.98
C VAL A 109 -0.82 -3.37 5.68
N PHE A 110 -0.03 -2.44 5.16
CA PHE A 110 0.82 -2.68 3.99
C PHE A 110 2.24 -3.04 4.41
N LEU A 111 2.81 -4.04 3.74
CA LEU A 111 4.21 -4.38 3.90
C LEU A 111 5.10 -3.37 3.17
N ARG A 112 6.21 -3.00 3.82
CA ARG A 112 7.25 -2.15 3.24
C ARG A 112 8.63 -2.75 3.46
N GLY A 113 9.57 -2.46 2.55
CA GLY A 113 10.96 -2.84 2.73
C GLY A 113 11.58 -2.10 3.92
N ALA A 114 12.30 -2.82 4.78
CA ALA A 114 13.05 -2.25 5.89
C ALA A 114 14.31 -1.52 5.42
N GLY A 115 14.78 -0.59 6.24
CA GLY A 115 16.00 0.17 6.06
C GLY A 115 15.88 1.34 5.09
N GLN A 116 17.02 1.97 4.83
CA GLN A 116 17.12 3.12 3.95
C GLN A 116 17.27 2.71 2.49
N ASN A 117 16.51 3.36 1.62
CA ASN A 117 16.66 3.21 0.18
C ASN A 117 17.99 3.83 -0.28
N GLY A 118 18.71 3.15 -1.17
CA GLY A 118 20.04 3.61 -1.61
C GLY A 118 20.03 4.80 -2.57
N SER A 119 18.93 5.03 -3.29
CA SER A 119 18.90 5.99 -4.40
C SER A 119 17.68 6.92 -4.41
N MET A 120 16.53 6.44 -3.92
CA MET A 120 15.29 7.21 -3.94
C MET A 120 15.19 8.11 -2.70
N LYS A 121 14.83 9.37 -2.93
CA LYS A 121 14.66 10.40 -1.90
C LYS A 121 13.20 10.83 -1.78
N ASN A 122 12.79 11.18 -0.57
CA ASN A 122 11.51 11.82 -0.29
C ASN A 122 11.54 13.32 -0.62
N ALA A 123 10.41 14.01 -0.43
CA ALA A 123 10.27 15.44 -0.72
C ALA A 123 11.23 16.35 0.06
N ASN A 124 11.75 15.88 1.20
CA ASN A 124 12.72 16.59 2.03
C ASN A 124 14.19 16.32 1.60
N GLY A 125 14.42 15.58 0.51
CA GLY A 125 15.74 15.28 -0.02
C GLY A 125 16.51 14.20 0.76
N ILE A 126 15.86 13.52 1.71
CA ILE A 126 16.39 12.42 2.50
C ILE A 126 15.97 11.10 1.86
N ASN A 127 16.78 10.06 1.98
CA ASN A 127 16.43 8.73 1.47
C ASN A 127 15.15 8.21 2.14
N TYR A 128 14.32 7.48 1.38
CA TYR A 128 13.20 6.76 2.01
C TYR A 128 13.71 5.80 3.06
N ASP A 129 13.05 5.74 4.21
CA ASP A 129 13.44 4.90 5.34
C ASP A 129 12.24 4.07 5.82
N GLY A 130 12.39 2.76 5.79
CA GLY A 130 11.42 1.79 6.29
C GLY A 130 11.56 1.44 7.77
N GLY A 131 12.58 1.96 8.45
CA GLY A 131 12.91 1.57 9.81
C GLY A 131 13.54 0.17 9.88
N MET A 132 13.59 -0.41 11.07
CA MET A 132 14.08 -1.77 11.27
C MET A 132 13.03 -2.81 10.87
N THR A 133 13.45 -4.07 10.66
CA THR A 133 12.51 -5.19 10.50
C THR A 133 11.57 -5.26 11.71
N GLY A 134 10.27 -5.44 11.46
CA GLY A 134 9.23 -5.48 12.49
C GLY A 134 8.74 -4.11 12.97
N ASN A 135 9.28 -3.01 12.44
CA ASN A 135 8.83 -1.67 12.82
C ASN A 135 7.51 -1.30 12.12
N GLU A 136 6.57 -0.74 12.88
CA GLU A 136 5.30 -0.20 12.40
C GLU A 136 5.41 1.31 12.22
N ILE A 137 4.78 1.84 11.17
CA ILE A 137 4.80 3.27 10.86
C ILE A 137 3.37 3.68 10.53
N GLU A 138 2.88 4.68 11.24
CA GLU A 138 1.55 5.28 11.05
C GLU A 138 1.38 5.88 9.65
N ASP A 139 0.13 6.00 9.23
CA ASP A 139 -0.23 6.71 8.00
C ASP A 139 0.26 8.16 8.05
N GLN A 140 0.76 8.67 6.92
CA GLN A 140 1.26 10.03 6.79
C GLN A 140 0.81 10.64 5.46
N ILE A 141 0.32 11.88 5.50
CA ILE A 141 0.10 12.72 4.31
C ILE A 141 1.11 13.86 4.29
N GLN A 142 1.72 14.11 3.14
CA GLN A 142 2.60 15.27 3.01
C GLN A 142 1.77 16.56 3.10
N GLY A 143 2.24 17.50 3.91
CA GLY A 143 1.69 18.84 3.98
C GLY A 143 1.74 19.48 2.59
N HIS A 144 0.59 19.94 2.11
CA HIS A 144 0.46 20.59 0.82
C HIS A 144 -0.49 21.79 0.95
N LYS A 145 -0.38 22.74 0.01
CA LYS A 145 -1.23 23.92 -0.06
C LYS A 145 -1.97 23.95 -1.38
N HIS A 146 -3.19 24.45 -1.34
CA HIS A 146 -3.97 24.78 -2.52
C HIS A 146 -3.92 26.28 -2.72
N GLU A 147 -3.60 26.72 -3.92
CA GLU A 147 -3.65 28.13 -4.29
C GLU A 147 -5.05 28.45 -4.81
N VAL A 148 -5.71 29.40 -4.17
CA VAL A 148 -6.99 29.93 -4.63
C VAL A 148 -6.71 31.22 -5.38
N THR A 149 -6.73 31.14 -6.69
CA THR A 149 -6.66 32.33 -7.56
C THR A 149 -8.07 32.90 -7.73
N HIS A 150 -8.23 34.21 -7.55
CA HIS A 150 -9.43 34.92 -7.96
C HIS A 150 -9.04 35.99 -8.97
N ASP A 151 -9.77 36.06 -10.07
CA ASP A 151 -9.60 37.07 -11.10
C ASP A 151 -10.64 38.17 -10.90
N HIS A 152 -10.20 39.43 -10.94
CA HIS A 152 -11.11 40.56 -11.08
C HIS A 152 -11.30 40.84 -12.56
N GLU A 153 -12.23 40.15 -13.21
CA GLU A 153 -12.66 40.56 -14.54
C GLU A 153 -13.53 41.81 -14.41
N SER A 154 -12.94 42.99 -14.65
CA SER A 154 -13.71 44.23 -14.75
C SER A 154 -14.36 44.31 -16.14
N ILE A 155 -15.69 44.51 -16.19
CA ILE A 155 -16.38 45.61 -16.88
C ILE A 155 -17.84 45.21 -17.14
N ASP A 156 -18.78 45.85 -16.44
CA ASP A 156 -20.08 46.20 -17.03
C ASP A 156 -20.32 47.71 -16.79
N THR A 157 -20.06 48.51 -17.83
CA THR A 157 -20.29 49.96 -17.81
C THR A 157 -21.78 50.33 -17.98
N SER A 158 -22.69 49.34 -18.04
CA SER A 158 -24.13 49.60 -18.22
C SER A 158 -24.95 49.61 -16.92
N THR A 159 -24.45 49.04 -15.81
CA THR A 159 -25.22 48.91 -14.56
C THR A 159 -24.59 49.52 -13.30
N ASN A 160 -23.39 50.13 -13.38
CA ASN A 160 -22.70 50.74 -12.23
C ASN A 160 -22.49 49.78 -11.02
N ASN A 161 -22.59 48.48 -11.21
CA ASN A 161 -22.39 47.49 -10.15
C ASN A 161 -21.04 46.79 -10.29
N LEU A 162 -20.22 46.82 -9.24
CA LEU A 162 -19.04 45.95 -9.10
C LEU A 162 -19.51 44.55 -8.68
N TYR A 163 -19.22 43.55 -9.50
CA TYR A 163 -19.38 42.14 -9.13
C TYR A 163 -18.02 41.55 -8.75
N TYR A 164 -17.84 41.15 -7.49
CA TYR A 164 -16.68 40.38 -7.04
C TYR A 164 -16.99 38.90 -7.24
N GLY A 165 -16.53 38.30 -8.34
CA GLY A 165 -16.61 36.86 -8.57
C GLY A 165 -15.35 36.15 -8.08
N ILE A 166 -15.51 35.00 -7.42
CA ILE A 166 -14.43 34.04 -7.19
C ILE A 166 -14.62 32.93 -8.23
N SER A 167 -13.67 32.77 -9.16
CA SER A 167 -13.63 31.62 -10.06
C SER A 167 -12.88 30.48 -9.38
N ILE A 168 -13.56 29.39 -9.02
CA ILE A 168 -12.91 28.12 -8.64
C ILE A 168 -13.24 27.03 -9.65
N SER A 169 -12.33 26.07 -9.83
CA SER A 169 -12.70 24.77 -10.42
C SER A 169 -13.39 23.94 -9.33
N GLY A 170 -14.72 23.91 -9.34
CA GLY A 170 -15.57 23.17 -8.39
C GLY A 170 -16.89 23.90 -8.12
N ASP A 171 -17.78 23.27 -7.35
CA ASP A 171 -19.06 23.87 -6.97
C ASP A 171 -18.88 24.91 -5.87
N ILE A 172 -19.22 26.19 -6.13
CA ILE A 172 -19.49 27.19 -5.09
C ILE A 172 -21.00 27.32 -4.94
N HIS A 173 -21.51 27.04 -3.74
CA HIS A 173 -22.84 27.45 -3.34
C HIS A 173 -22.80 28.87 -2.75
N PHE A 174 -23.33 29.85 -3.48
CA PHE A 174 -23.50 31.22 -2.99
C PHE A 174 -24.86 31.38 -2.30
N SER A 175 -24.87 31.55 -0.98
CA SER A 175 -26.07 31.96 -0.23
C SER A 175 -26.15 33.48 -0.22
N THR A 176 -27.06 34.06 -1.01
CA THR A 176 -27.38 35.49 -0.88
C THR A 176 -28.36 35.68 0.27
N SER A 177 -27.90 36.24 1.39
CA SER A 177 -28.85 36.85 2.33
C SER A 177 -29.23 38.21 1.79
N THR A 178 -30.41 38.33 1.18
CA THR A 178 -30.99 39.65 0.90
C THR A 178 -31.33 40.29 2.24
N LEU A 179 -30.49 41.21 2.72
CA LEU A 179 -30.90 42.07 3.82
C LEU A 179 -31.98 43.02 3.28
N PRO A 180 -33.15 43.13 3.94
CA PRO A 180 -34.10 44.17 3.58
C PRO A 180 -33.42 45.52 3.77
N MET A 181 -33.41 46.35 2.73
CA MET A 181 -32.99 47.73 2.83
C MET A 181 -33.80 48.40 3.96
N LEU A 182 -33.14 48.74 5.06
CA LEU A 182 -33.77 49.45 6.18
C LEU A 182 -33.96 50.91 5.77
N GLY A 183 -35.06 51.18 5.06
CA GLY A 183 -35.55 52.53 4.75
C GLY A 183 -37.00 52.65 5.17
N SER A 184 -37.25 53.37 6.27
CA SER A 184 -38.60 53.78 6.67
C SER A 184 -39.15 54.77 5.64
N PRO A 185 -40.40 54.63 5.11
CA PRO A 185 -40.86 55.43 3.97
C PRO A 185 -41.12 56.93 4.24
N ASN A 186 -40.91 57.44 5.46
CA ASN A 186 -41.63 58.65 5.90
C ASN A 186 -40.80 59.77 6.55
N GLU A 187 -39.48 59.85 6.37
CA GLU A 187 -38.73 61.03 6.84
C GLU A 187 -38.49 62.03 5.69
N PRO A 188 -38.90 63.32 5.82
CA PRO A 188 -38.63 64.35 4.82
C PRO A 188 -37.13 64.59 4.68
N TYR A 189 -36.59 64.37 3.48
CA TYR A 189 -35.20 64.72 3.18
C TYR A 189 -34.98 66.25 3.32
N PRO A 190 -33.95 66.72 4.04
CA PRO A 190 -33.60 68.14 4.06
C PRO A 190 -33.11 68.57 2.68
N PRO A 191 -33.32 69.86 2.28
CA PRO A 191 -32.84 70.35 1.00
C PRO A 191 -31.31 70.30 0.95
N MET A 192 -30.76 69.56 -0.02
CA MET A 192 -29.31 69.45 -0.22
C MET A 192 -28.75 70.81 -0.66
N THR A 193 -28.04 71.50 0.23
CA THR A 193 -27.40 72.78 -0.07
C THR A 193 -25.99 72.67 -0.60
N ASP A 194 -25.35 71.50 -0.56
CA ASP A 194 -23.98 71.34 -1.06
C ASP A 194 -23.80 69.98 -1.77
N PHE A 195 -23.05 70.01 -2.87
CA PHE A 195 -22.69 68.85 -3.69
C PHE A 195 -21.61 68.02 -2.96
N GLU A 196 -21.95 67.44 -1.80
CA GLU A 196 -21.06 66.48 -1.18
C GLU A 196 -21.08 65.19 -2.00
N ARG A 197 -19.93 64.86 -2.60
CA ARG A 197 -19.62 63.49 -3.02
C ARG A 197 -19.70 62.61 -1.77
N HIS A 198 -20.89 62.11 -1.47
CA HIS A 198 -21.09 60.99 -0.57
C HIS A 198 -20.52 59.76 -1.26
N ILE A 199 -19.23 59.50 -1.03
CA ILE A 199 -18.68 58.16 -1.24
C ILE A 199 -19.36 57.31 -0.17
N HIS A 200 -20.37 56.53 -0.56
CA HIS A 200 -20.84 55.43 0.25
C HIS A 200 -19.74 54.37 0.23
N THR A 201 -18.83 54.46 1.19
CA THR A 201 -17.96 53.34 1.53
C THR A 201 -18.90 52.29 2.11
N LEU A 202 -19.23 51.28 1.30
CA LEU A 202 -19.90 50.09 1.81
C LEU A 202 -18.91 49.40 2.75
N ASP A 203 -19.06 49.64 4.05
CA ASP A 203 -18.49 48.80 5.11
C ASP A 203 -19.23 47.47 5.05
N LEU A 204 -18.88 46.64 4.06
CA LEU A 204 -19.31 45.26 4.04
C LEU A 204 -18.60 44.56 5.21
N PRO A 205 -19.32 43.80 6.06
CA PRO A 205 -18.64 42.96 7.03
C PRO A 205 -17.67 42.03 6.30
N PRO A 206 -16.57 41.59 6.96
CA PRO A 206 -15.67 40.62 6.35
C PRO A 206 -16.48 39.43 5.84
N ILE A 207 -16.33 39.12 4.55
CA ILE A 207 -16.92 37.92 3.95
C ILE A 207 -16.43 36.75 4.80
N THR A 208 -17.36 36.14 5.53
CA THR A 208 -17.09 34.96 6.33
C THR A 208 -17.34 33.77 5.42
N VAL A 209 -16.26 33.18 4.91
CA VAL A 209 -16.34 31.90 4.19
C VAL A 209 -16.43 30.81 5.24
N ASP A 210 -17.65 30.46 5.65
CA ASP A 210 -17.86 29.25 6.43
C ASP A 210 -17.64 28.05 5.51
N SER A 211 -16.54 27.34 5.69
CA SER A 211 -16.41 25.98 5.17
C SER A 211 -17.42 25.13 5.93
N GLU A 212 -18.59 24.85 5.35
CA GLU A 212 -19.48 23.85 5.91
C GLU A 212 -18.70 22.52 6.05
N VAL A 213 -18.96 21.80 7.16
CA VAL A 213 -18.47 20.45 7.37
C VAL A 213 -18.87 19.58 6.17
N PRO A 214 -17.95 18.76 5.59
CA PRO A 214 -18.26 17.94 4.42
C PRO A 214 -19.57 17.17 4.59
N LYS A 215 -20.49 17.32 3.64
CA LYS A 215 -21.78 16.61 3.64
C LYS A 215 -21.62 15.24 2.98
N ASP A 216 -21.90 14.20 3.75
CA ASP A 216 -22.10 12.83 3.28
C ASP A 216 -23.27 12.78 2.28
N ASP A 217 -23.04 12.22 1.09
CA ASP A 217 -23.94 12.27 -0.08
C ASP A 217 -25.07 11.22 -0.03
N LYS A 218 -25.12 10.37 1.01
CA LYS A 218 -26.27 9.52 1.38
C LYS A 218 -26.88 8.66 0.27
N ALA A 219 -26.20 8.41 -0.85
CA ALA A 219 -26.71 7.60 -1.95
C ALA A 219 -25.83 6.37 -2.19
N ASN A 220 -25.87 5.46 -1.23
CA ASN A 220 -25.07 4.24 -1.22
C ASN A 220 -25.91 3.02 -1.64
N GLY A 221 -25.82 2.62 -2.91
CA GLY A 221 -26.42 1.38 -3.42
C GLY A 221 -25.92 1.03 -4.84
N GLU A 222 -25.37 -0.18 -4.99
CA GLU A 222 -24.63 -0.78 -6.14
C GLU A 222 -23.12 -0.42 -6.23
N PRO A 223 -22.24 -1.37 -6.69
CA PRO A 223 -20.79 -1.35 -6.45
C PRO A 223 -20.14 0.00 -6.76
N ARG A 224 -19.57 0.60 -5.72
CA ARG A 224 -19.00 1.94 -5.73
C ARG A 224 -17.74 2.00 -6.58
N THR A 225 -17.82 2.63 -7.74
CA THR A 225 -16.68 3.14 -8.50
C THR A 225 -16.42 4.63 -8.22
N GLY A 226 -16.71 5.07 -6.98
CA GLY A 226 -16.73 6.50 -6.59
C GLY A 226 -15.36 7.08 -6.23
N ASP A 227 -15.32 8.42 -6.13
CA ASP A 227 -14.18 9.33 -5.96
C ASP A 227 -13.39 9.19 -4.64
N GLU A 228 -13.01 7.97 -4.30
CA GLU A 228 -12.10 7.65 -3.20
C GLU A 228 -10.65 7.87 -3.67
N THR A 229 -9.90 8.74 -3.00
CA THR A 229 -8.46 8.94 -3.28
C THR A 229 -7.61 7.72 -2.87
N ALA A 230 -8.21 6.73 -2.22
CA ALA A 230 -7.55 5.47 -1.92
C ALA A 230 -7.61 4.56 -3.16
N PRO A 231 -6.47 4.02 -3.65
CA PRO A 231 -6.49 3.07 -4.75
C PRO A 231 -7.31 1.83 -4.36
N ALA A 232 -8.09 1.30 -5.31
CA ALA A 232 -8.78 0.03 -5.14
C ALA A 232 -7.77 -1.06 -4.75
N SER A 233 -8.04 -1.75 -3.65
CA SER A 233 -7.18 -2.82 -3.12
C SER A 233 -7.97 -4.11 -2.93
N VAL A 234 -7.28 -5.24 -3.11
CA VAL A 234 -7.81 -6.57 -2.80
C VAL A 234 -6.92 -7.15 -1.71
N SER A 235 -7.55 -7.56 -0.60
CA SER A 235 -6.83 -8.17 0.52
C SER A 235 -6.63 -9.67 0.29
N VAL A 236 -5.52 -10.15 0.82
CA VAL A 236 -5.18 -11.58 0.95
C VAL A 236 -4.70 -11.82 2.38
N ASN A 237 -4.75 -13.05 2.84
CA ASN A 237 -4.12 -13.41 4.11
C ASN A 237 -2.59 -13.31 3.97
N TYR A 238 -1.91 -13.04 5.07
CA TYR A 238 -0.47 -13.24 5.16
C TYR A 238 -0.20 -14.45 6.04
N ILE A 239 0.66 -15.35 5.55
CA ILE A 239 1.08 -16.54 6.29
C ILE A 239 2.59 -16.56 6.45
N ILE A 240 3.07 -17.12 7.56
CA ILE A 240 4.49 -17.23 7.92
C ILE A 240 4.91 -18.69 8.02
N LYS A 241 6.04 -19.04 7.40
CA LYS A 241 6.62 -20.38 7.43
C LYS A 241 7.19 -20.67 8.82
N TYR A 242 6.84 -21.80 9.44
CA TYR A 242 7.41 -22.26 10.72
C TYR A 242 8.27 -23.52 10.62
#